data_AF-A0A9P5VRN5-F1
#
_entry.id   AF-A0A9P5VRN5-F1
#
_cell.length_a   1.000
_cell.length_b   1.000
_cell.length_c   1.000
_cell.angle_alpha   90.00
_cell.angle_beta   90.00
_cell.angle_gamma   90.00
#
_symmetry.space_group_name_H-M   'P 1'
#
loop_
_entity.id
_entity.type
_entity.pdbx_description
1 polymer ?
#
loop_
_entity_poly.entity_id
_entity_poly.type
_entity_poly.pdbx_seq_one_letter_code
_entity_poly.pdbx_strand_id
1 'polypeptide(L)'
;FSFPYVMAMIGDGRTSYNAAQDGVGNSVASCEADFRGKSVPTKARISLYRDTKVLVLKLQTKAWDQWDDCFTLTDVDVPLMAYLGFTAVTGEVHDNHDIISVTTTTLGKSTNDYK
;
A
#
# COMPACT_ATOMS: atom_id res chain seq x y z
N PHE A 1 17.40 -1.77 4.14
CA PHE A 1 16.02 -2.28 4.05
C PHE A 1 16.05 -3.74 4.45
N SER A 2 15.27 -4.08 5.47
CA SER A 2 14.95 -5.45 5.82
C SER A 2 13.65 -5.86 5.15
N PHE A 3 13.55 -7.15 4.82
CA PHE A 3 12.33 -7.74 4.28
C PHE A 3 11.52 -8.38 5.42
N PRO A 4 10.17 -8.44 5.30
CA PRO A 4 9.35 -7.93 4.21
C PRO A 4 9.16 -6.40 4.27
N TYR A 5 8.93 -5.76 3.13
CA TYR A 5 8.66 -4.33 3.06
C TYR A 5 7.52 -4.03 2.10
N VAL A 6 6.89 -2.88 2.31
CA VAL A 6 5.80 -2.38 1.49
C VAL A 6 6.27 -1.09 0.84
N MET A 7 6.02 -0.94 -0.46
CA MET A 7 6.42 0.26 -1.20
C MET A 7 5.31 0.78 -2.10
N ALA A 8 5.38 2.07 -2.40
CA ALA A 8 4.55 2.74 -3.37
C ALA A 8 5.37 3.14 -4.60
N MET A 9 4.81 2.88 -5.78
CA MET A 9 5.29 3.39 -7.06
C MET A 9 4.13 4.11 -7.74
N ILE A 10 4.38 5.31 -8.28
CA ILE A 10 3.40 6.02 -9.10
C ILE A 10 3.65 5.66 -10.57
N GLY A 11 2.65 5.08 -11.22
CA GLY A 11 2.75 4.68 -12.62
C GLY A 11 2.51 5.84 -13.58
N ASP A 12 3.37 5.98 -14.59
CA ASP A 12 3.26 6.93 -15.71
C ASP A 12 2.81 6.23 -17.02
N GLY A 13 2.54 4.93 -16.96
CA GLY A 13 2.18 4.08 -18.10
C GLY A 13 3.35 3.70 -19.02
N ARG A 14 4.60 4.06 -18.68
CA ARG A 14 5.81 3.82 -19.50
C ARG A 14 6.92 3.13 -18.71
N THR A 15 7.10 3.54 -17.46
CA THR A 15 8.17 3.07 -16.59
C THR A 15 7.82 1.68 -16.03
N SER A 16 8.65 0.70 -16.35
CA SER A 16 8.49 -0.67 -15.88
C SER A 16 9.04 -0.85 -14.46
N TYR A 17 8.46 -1.79 -13.71
CA TYR A 17 8.96 -2.17 -12.39
C TYR A 17 10.24 -3.03 -12.52
N ASN A 18 11.31 -2.64 -11.80
CA ASN A 18 12.56 -3.40 -11.79
C ASN A 18 12.55 -4.46 -10.68
N ALA A 19 12.05 -5.66 -10.99
CA ALA A 19 11.97 -6.76 -10.03
C ALA A 19 13.34 -7.23 -9.49
N ALA A 20 14.42 -7.07 -10.24
CA ALA A 20 15.77 -7.53 -9.82
C ALA A 20 16.40 -6.67 -8.72
N GLN A 21 15.85 -5.47 -8.50
CA GLN A 21 16.26 -4.54 -7.45
C GLN A 21 15.08 -4.14 -6.57
N ASP A 22 14.03 -4.98 -6.56
CA ASP A 22 12.79 -4.79 -5.81
C ASP A 22 12.11 -3.42 -6.05
N GLY A 23 12.37 -2.79 -7.21
CA GLY A 23 11.81 -1.51 -7.60
C GLY A 23 12.32 -0.30 -6.82
N VAL A 24 13.40 -0.42 -6.04
CA VAL A 24 13.95 0.64 -5.19
C VAL A 24 14.16 1.95 -5.95
N GLY A 25 14.65 1.89 -7.20
CA GLY A 25 14.91 3.08 -8.02
C GLY A 25 13.66 3.91 -8.38
N ASN A 26 12.47 3.32 -8.31
CA ASN A 26 11.20 3.97 -8.65
C ASN A 26 10.24 4.07 -7.45
N SER A 27 10.73 3.80 -6.23
CA SER A 27 9.94 3.90 -5.01
C SER A 27 9.75 5.36 -4.62
N VAL A 28 8.50 5.77 -4.38
CA VAL A 28 8.18 7.11 -3.86
C VAL A 28 7.99 7.11 -2.33
N ALA A 29 7.69 5.95 -1.75
CA ALA A 29 7.65 5.74 -0.30
C ALA A 29 7.73 4.25 0.02
N SER A 30 8.21 3.93 1.22
CA SER A 30 8.29 2.55 1.71
C SER A 30 8.28 2.49 3.22
N CYS A 31 7.84 1.35 3.77
CA CYS A 31 8.05 0.99 5.17
C CYS A 31 8.43 -0.49 5.30
N GLU A 32 9.15 -0.82 6.37
CA GLU A 32 9.39 -2.20 6.76
C GLU A 32 8.17 -2.72 7.53
N ALA A 33 7.66 -3.89 7.15
CA ALA A 33 6.49 -4.47 7.77
C ALA A 33 6.57 -5.99 7.70
N ASP A 34 6.71 -6.64 8.85
CA ASP A 34 6.57 -8.09 8.92
C ASP A 34 5.08 -8.45 8.86
N PHE A 35 4.64 -9.00 7.72
CA PHE A 35 3.24 -9.41 7.46
C PHE A 35 3.08 -10.89 7.09
N ARG A 36 4.14 -11.70 7.13
CA ARG A 36 4.09 -13.13 6.80
C ARG A 36 3.92 -13.98 8.06
N GLY A 37 3.20 -15.10 7.95
CA GLY A 37 3.07 -16.08 9.04
C GLY A 37 2.46 -15.54 10.35
N LYS A 38 1.62 -14.50 10.27
CA LYS A 38 1.03 -13.85 11.45
C LYS A 38 -0.12 -14.66 12.03
N SER A 39 -0.20 -14.70 13.35
CA SER A 39 -1.33 -15.27 14.10
C SER A 39 -2.53 -14.31 14.18
N VAL A 40 -2.34 -13.05 13.83
CA VAL A 40 -3.37 -12.02 13.75
C VAL A 40 -3.70 -11.71 12.29
N PRO A 41 -4.96 -11.35 11.96
CA PRO A 41 -5.30 -10.93 10.62
C PRO A 41 -4.47 -9.71 10.20
N THR A 42 -3.75 -9.85 9.08
CA THR A 42 -3.03 -8.74 8.47
C THR A 42 -3.99 -7.88 7.65
N LYS A 43 -3.89 -6.56 7.80
CA LYS A 43 -4.75 -5.62 7.06
C LYS A 43 -3.92 -4.46 6.53
N ALA A 44 -4.32 -3.98 5.35
CA ALA A 44 -3.85 -2.72 4.78
C ALA A 44 -5.04 -1.77 4.64
N ARG A 45 -4.81 -0.49 4.95
CA ARG A 45 -5.79 0.58 4.74
C ARG A 45 -5.13 1.68 3.93
N ILE A 46 -5.62 1.86 2.70
CA ILE A 46 -5.23 2.95 1.82
C ILE A 46 -6.34 4.01 1.86
N SER A 47 -5.99 5.23 2.23
CA SER A 47 -6.90 6.39 2.23
C SER A 47 -6.40 7.42 1.23
N LEU A 48 -7.24 7.80 0.26
CA LEU A 48 -6.95 8.88 -0.70
C LEU A 48 -7.88 10.05 -0.45
N TYR A 49 -7.32 11.16 0.04
CA TYR A 49 -8.01 12.44 0.20
C TYR A 49 -7.85 13.26 -1.08
N ARG A 50 -8.85 13.18 -1.96
CA ARG A 50 -8.77 13.80 -3.30
C ARG A 50 -8.73 15.32 -3.27
N ASP A 51 -9.28 15.96 -2.25
CA ASP A 51 -9.27 17.41 -2.07
C ASP A 51 -7.87 17.95 -1.74
N THR A 52 -7.07 17.19 -1.00
CA THR A 52 -5.71 17.58 -0.58
C THR A 52 -4.61 16.80 -1.31
N LYS A 53 -4.98 15.88 -2.20
CA LYS A 53 -4.07 14.97 -2.94
C LYS A 53 -3.16 14.15 -2.03
N VAL A 54 -3.64 13.80 -0.84
CA VAL A 54 -2.89 13.01 0.15
C VAL A 54 -3.30 11.54 0.07
N LEU A 55 -2.32 10.65 -0.05
CA LEU A 55 -2.50 9.20 0.08
C LEU A 55 -1.81 8.70 1.34
N VAL A 56 -2.53 7.96 2.18
CA VAL A 56 -2.00 7.37 3.42
C VAL A 56 -2.13 5.85 3.35
N LEU A 57 -1.06 5.14 3.67
CA LEU A 57 -1.09 3.70 3.93
C LEU A 57 -0.85 3.43 5.41
N LYS A 58 -1.80 2.71 6.03
CA LYS A 58 -1.64 2.13 7.38
C LYS A 58 -1.71 0.62 7.30
N LEU A 59 -0.95 -0.05 8.17
CA LEU A 59 -0.87 -1.51 8.24
C LEU A 59 -1.24 -2.00 9.63
N GLN A 60 -1.93 -3.15 9.70
CA GLN A 60 -2.18 -3.88 10.93
C GLN A 60 -1.49 -5.24 10.81
N THR A 61 -0.38 -5.44 11.53
CA THR A 61 0.39 -6.70 11.47
C THR A 61 0.77 -7.28 12.83
N LYS A 62 0.66 -6.48 13.91
CA LYS A 62 1.11 -6.84 15.26
C LYS A 62 -0.01 -7.34 16.16
N ALA A 63 -1.14 -6.63 16.18
CA ALA A 63 -2.29 -6.95 17.01
C ALA A 63 -3.60 -6.54 16.33
N TRP A 64 -4.73 -7.05 16.84
CA TRP A 64 -6.05 -6.64 16.39
C TRP A 64 -6.28 -5.15 16.63
N ASP A 65 -6.72 -4.43 15.59
CA ASP A 65 -7.00 -3.00 15.58
C ASP A 65 -5.83 -2.08 15.97
N GLN A 66 -4.60 -2.60 15.92
CA GLN A 66 -3.39 -1.80 16.05
C GLN A 66 -2.86 -1.42 14.68
N TRP A 67 -3.07 -0.16 14.29
CA TRP A 67 -2.64 0.38 13.01
C TRP A 67 -1.33 1.14 13.15
N ASP A 68 -0.31 0.71 12.41
CA ASP A 68 0.96 1.39 12.24
C ASP A 68 0.92 2.24 10.95
N ASP A 69 1.44 3.46 11.02
CA ASP A 69 1.61 4.31 9.84
C ASP A 69 2.78 3.78 8.99
N CYS A 70 2.50 3.43 7.74
CA CYS A 70 3.54 2.98 6.81
C CYS A 70 4.14 4.18 6.06
N PHE A 71 3.29 4.91 5.33
CA PHE A 71 3.70 6.15 4.68
C PHE A 71 2.52 7.06 4.36
N THR A 72 2.84 8.34 4.19
CA THR A 72 1.96 9.39 3.67
C THR A 72 2.63 10.02 2.47
N LEU A 73 1.90 10.12 1.35
CA LEU A 73 2.33 10.75 0.11
C LEU A 73 1.47 11.99 -0.13
N THR A 74 2.10 13.08 -0.55
CA THR A 74 1.44 14.30 -1.02
C THR A 74 1.47 14.36 -2.54
N ASP A 75 0.64 15.23 -3.13
CA ASP A 75 0.59 15.46 -4.58
C ASP A 75 0.30 14.21 -5.41
N VAL A 76 -0.44 13.25 -4.84
CA VAL A 76 -0.83 12.02 -5.53
C VAL A 76 -2.06 12.29 -6.41
N ASP A 77 -1.84 12.31 -7.72
CA ASP A 77 -2.91 12.47 -8.71
C ASP A 77 -3.32 11.13 -9.31
N VAL A 78 -4.51 10.66 -8.92
CA VAL A 78 -5.10 9.41 -9.45
C VAL A 78 -6.29 9.76 -10.34
N PRO A 79 -6.36 9.22 -11.57
CA PRO A 79 -7.47 9.46 -12.48
C PRO A 79 -8.84 9.24 -11.82
N LEU A 80 -9.84 10.01 -12.28
CA LEU A 80 -11.21 9.90 -11.78
C LEU A 80 -11.79 8.50 -12.03
N MET A 81 -11.48 7.94 -13.20
CA MET A 81 -11.86 6.59 -13.61
C MET A 81 -10.64 5.68 -13.45
N ALA A 82 -10.67 4.82 -12.42
CA ALA A 82 -9.62 3.86 -12.15
C ALA A 82 -10.21 2.55 -11.64
N TYR A 83 -9.48 1.47 -11.81
CA TYR A 83 -9.85 0.15 -11.31
C TYR A 83 -8.96 -0.19 -10.10
N LEU A 84 -9.58 -0.72 -9.04
CA LEU A 84 -8.85 -1.34 -7.95
C LEU A 84 -8.62 -2.81 -8.31
N GLY A 85 -7.37 -3.23 -8.29
CA GLY A 85 -6.97 -4.60 -8.60
C GLY A 85 -5.90 -5.09 -7.64
N PHE A 86 -5.85 -6.41 -7.48
CA PHE A 86 -4.85 -7.08 -6.65
C PHE A 86 -4.30 -8.27 -7.44
N THR A 87 -3.01 -8.46 -7.37
CA THR A 87 -2.31 -9.56 -8.05
C THR A 87 -1.18 -10.05 -7.15
N ALA A 88 -0.73 -11.27 -7.38
CA ALA A 88 0.43 -11.85 -6.72
C ALA A 88 1.18 -12.74 -7.73
N VAL A 89 2.46 -12.95 -7.48
CA VAL A 89 3.34 -13.80 -8.30
C VAL A 89 4.23 -14.62 -7.38
N THR A 90 4.51 -15.85 -7.77
CA THR A 90 5.45 -16.76 -7.08
C THR A 90 6.61 -17.10 -8.01
N GLY A 91 7.73 -17.57 -7.43
CA GLY A 91 8.91 -17.99 -8.18
C GLY A 91 9.44 -19.33 -7.68
N GLU A 92 10.77 -19.46 -7.62
CA GLU A 92 11.44 -20.66 -7.08
C GLU A 92 11.03 -20.93 -5.63
N VAL A 93 10.93 -19.86 -4.83
CA VAL A 93 10.27 -19.89 -3.52
C VAL A 93 8.84 -19.37 -3.68
N HIS A 94 7.90 -20.01 -2.98
CA HIS A 94 6.47 -19.75 -3.11
C HIS A 94 5.80 -19.60 -1.73
N ASP A 95 4.69 -18.87 -1.72
CA ASP A 95 3.80 -18.66 -0.58
C ASP A 95 2.35 -18.55 -1.10
N ASN A 96 1.38 -18.79 -0.22
CA ASN A 96 -0.02 -18.48 -0.50
C ASN A 96 -0.26 -16.97 -0.35
N HIS A 97 -1.05 -16.40 -1.26
CA HIS A 97 -1.38 -14.98 -1.29
C HIS A 97 -2.90 -14.80 -1.25
N ASP A 98 -3.46 -14.83 -0.04
CA ASP A 98 -4.90 -14.88 0.17
C ASP A 98 -5.48 -13.48 0.42
N ILE A 99 -6.55 -13.13 -0.31
CA ILE A 99 -7.37 -11.95 -0.03
C ILE A 99 -8.67 -12.42 0.59
N ILE A 100 -8.82 -12.18 1.90
CA ILE A 100 -10.03 -12.59 2.64
C ILE A 100 -11.22 -11.69 2.33
N SER A 101 -10.99 -10.38 2.25
CA SER A 101 -12.04 -9.41 1.92
C SER A 101 -11.44 -8.10 1.44
N VAL A 102 -12.22 -7.38 0.62
CA VAL A 102 -11.92 -6.01 0.21
C VAL A 102 -13.15 -5.16 0.52
N THR A 103 -12.95 -4.09 1.28
CA THR A 103 -14.00 -3.13 1.63
C THR A 103 -13.58 -1.75 1.18
N THR A 104 -14.42 -1.10 0.38
CA THR A 104 -14.19 0.26 -0.10
C THR A 104 -15.26 1.19 0.45
N THR A 105 -14.87 2.36 0.93
CA THR A 105 -15.78 3.41 1.39
C THR A 105 -15.39 4.74 0.78
N THR A 106 -16.36 5.63 0.58
CA THR A 106 -16.07 7.01 0.18
C THR A 106 -15.68 7.80 1.43
N LEU A 107 -14.56 8.51 1.35
CA LEU A 107 -14.13 9.42 2.42
C LEU A 107 -14.82 10.78 2.26
N GLY A 108 -15.19 11.38 3.39
CA GLY A 108 -15.64 12.78 3.42
C GLY A 108 -14.50 13.75 3.18
N LYS A 109 -14.78 15.06 3.32
CA LYS A 109 -13.73 16.10 3.26
C LYS A 109 -12.62 15.81 4.26
N SER A 110 -11.37 16.07 3.87
CA SER A 110 -10.22 15.87 4.74
C SER A 110 -10.39 16.66 6.05
N THR A 111 -10.10 16.01 7.18
CA THR A 111 -9.94 16.68 8.46
C THR A 111 -8.65 17.51 8.45
N ASN A 112 -8.43 18.36 9.47
CA ASN A 112 -7.22 19.17 9.58
C ASN A 112 -5.91 18.34 9.60
N ASP A 113 -5.99 17.02 9.80
CA ASP A 113 -4.83 16.13 9.89
C ASP A 113 -4.14 15.88 8.53
N TYR A 114 -4.85 16.11 7.41
CA TYR A 114 -4.33 15.93 6.04
C TYR A 114 -4.64 17.12 5.12
N LYS A 115 -4.78 18.31 5.71
CA LYS A 115 -4.89 19.59 5.00
C LYS A 115 -3.54 20.14 4.57
#